data_AF-A0A7Y1TAR1-F1
#
_entry.id   AF-A0A7Y1TAR1-F1
#
_cell.length_a   1.000
_cell.length_b   1.000
_cell.length_c   1.000
_cell.angle_alpha   90.00
_cell.angle_beta   90.00
_cell.angle_gamma   90.00
#
_symmetry.space_group_name_H-M   'P 1'
#
loop_
_entity.id
_entity.type
_entity.pdbx_description
1 polymer ?
#
loop_
_entity_poly.entity_id
_entity_poly.type
_entity_poly.pdbx_seq_one_letter_code
_entity_poly.pdbx_strand_id
1 'polypeptide(L)'
;LAPHKGLVLYPHFFPHLVERWFDKFYAWRKVSPERLQDVVLISPSSEYCASLELGRVPDRSDFQRYRNRDTERIRLWREAIARSNEMGEQFLAAVHSGDVVAQLKPIT
;
A
#
# COMPACT_ATOMS: atom_id res chain seq x y z
N LEU A 1 -17.23 -10.84 16.82
CA LEU A 1 -18.03 -10.04 15.87
C LEU A 1 -18.86 -11.03 15.06
N ALA A 2 -20.16 -10.79 14.89
CA ALA A 2 -20.99 -11.66 14.05
C ALA A 2 -20.40 -11.69 12.62
N PRO A 3 -20.50 -12.82 11.88
CA PRO A 3 -20.00 -12.89 10.52
C PRO A 3 -20.69 -11.84 9.65
N HIS A 4 -19.88 -10.94 9.08
CA HIS A 4 -20.35 -9.92 8.16
C HIS A 4 -20.51 -10.54 6.78
N LYS A 5 -21.70 -10.43 6.17
CA LYS A 5 -21.90 -10.84 4.77
C LYS A 5 -21.36 -9.75 3.86
N GLY A 6 -20.08 -9.83 3.51
CA GLY A 6 -19.48 -8.95 2.50
C GLY A 6 -17.97 -8.78 2.67
N LEU A 7 -17.34 -8.25 1.64
CA LEU A 7 -15.91 -7.97 1.61
C LEU A 7 -15.59 -6.61 2.27
N VAL A 8 -14.44 -6.53 2.92
CA VAL A 8 -13.83 -5.30 3.42
C VAL A 8 -12.77 -4.87 2.41
N LEU A 9 -13.00 -3.73 1.76
CA LEU A 9 -11.97 -3.08 0.95
C LEU A 9 -10.99 -2.35 1.87
N TYR A 10 -9.70 -2.71 1.79
CA TYR A 10 -8.68 -2.13 2.65
C TYR A 10 -7.52 -1.55 1.83
N PRO A 11 -7.55 -0.24 1.52
CA PRO A 11 -6.41 0.46 0.95
C PRO A 11 -5.27 0.57 1.96
N HIS A 12 -4.07 0.19 1.57
CA HIS A 12 -2.92 0.13 2.45
C HIS A 12 -1.61 0.42 1.71
N PHE A 13 -0.59 0.89 2.43
CA PHE A 13 0.70 1.23 1.83
C PHE A 13 1.60 0.02 1.55
N PHE A 14 1.36 -1.08 2.25
CA PHE A 14 2.12 -2.32 2.14
C PHE A 14 1.21 -3.48 1.69
N PRO A 15 1.76 -4.47 0.97
CA PRO A 15 1.02 -5.65 0.51
C PRO A 15 0.77 -6.67 1.63
N HIS A 16 1.07 -6.34 2.88
CA HIS A 16 0.90 -7.20 4.04
C HIS A 16 0.33 -6.42 5.22
N LEU A 17 -0.30 -7.15 6.14
CA LEU A 17 -0.92 -6.61 7.34
C LEU A 17 -0.24 -7.16 8.59
N VAL A 18 -0.11 -6.30 9.60
CA VAL A 18 0.43 -6.65 10.91
C VAL A 18 -0.63 -6.43 11.98
N GLU A 19 -0.67 -7.31 12.99
CA GLU A 19 -1.59 -7.17 14.12
C GLU A 19 -0.96 -6.46 15.33
N ARG A 20 -1.81 -5.99 16.25
CA ARG A 20 -1.49 -5.31 17.52
C ARG A 20 -1.06 -3.84 17.36
N TRP A 21 -0.77 -3.19 18.48
CA TRP A 21 -0.52 -1.75 18.57
C TRP A 21 0.74 -1.30 17.81
N PHE A 22 0.60 -0.20 17.06
CA PHE A 22 1.66 0.40 16.24
C PHE A 22 2.86 0.94 17.04
N ASP A 23 2.70 1.21 18.34
CA ASP A 23 3.75 1.75 19.22
C ASP A 23 4.81 0.72 19.64
N LYS A 24 4.52 -0.56 19.46
CA LYS A 24 5.44 -1.64 19.83
C LYS A 24 5.85 -2.46 18.61
N PHE A 25 7.15 -2.51 18.36
CA PHE A 25 7.72 -3.33 17.30
C PHE A 25 7.79 -4.79 17.74
N TYR A 26 7.22 -5.70 16.94
CA TYR A 26 7.43 -7.14 17.10
C TYR A 26 7.54 -7.77 15.70
N ALA A 27 8.72 -8.29 15.38
CA ALA A 27 9.05 -8.76 14.03
C ALA A 27 8.21 -9.96 13.55
N TRP A 28 7.57 -10.69 14.46
CA TRP A 28 6.75 -11.88 14.16
C TRP A 28 5.26 -11.60 14.00
N ARG A 29 4.83 -10.33 14.01
CA ARG A 29 3.41 -9.99 13.84
C ARG A 29 3.00 -10.23 12.40
N LYS A 30 2.11 -11.21 12.21
CA LYS A 30 1.38 -11.44 10.97
C LYS A 30 -0.09 -11.64 11.32
N VAL A 31 -0.98 -11.14 10.47
CA VAL A 31 -2.40 -11.47 10.60
C VAL A 31 -2.62 -12.87 10.04
N SER A 32 -3.39 -13.70 10.73
CA SER A 32 -3.69 -15.04 10.23
C SER A 32 -4.61 -14.98 8.99
N PRO A 33 -4.46 -15.88 8.00
CA PRO A 33 -5.27 -15.86 6.78
C PRO A 33 -6.79 -15.92 7.04
N GLU A 34 -7.21 -16.64 8.08
CA GLU A 34 -8.63 -16.78 8.45
C GLU A 34 -9.24 -15.43 8.84
N ARG A 35 -8.44 -14.53 9.42
CA ARG A 35 -8.88 -13.17 9.79
C ARG A 35 -8.90 -12.22 8.61
N LEU A 36 -8.33 -12.61 7.47
CA LEU A 36 -8.29 -11.86 6.22
C LEU A 36 -9.20 -12.45 5.13
N GLN A 37 -9.96 -13.51 5.44
CA GLN A 37 -10.79 -14.24 4.47
C GLN A 37 -11.80 -13.35 3.71
N ASP A 38 -12.26 -12.27 4.35
CA ASP A 38 -13.23 -11.32 3.80
C ASP A 38 -12.56 -9.99 3.41
N VAL A 39 -11.23 -9.93 3.30
CA VAL A 39 -10.47 -8.69 3.04
C VAL A 39 -9.95 -8.66 1.61
N VAL A 40 -10.22 -7.55 0.92
CA VAL A 40 -9.56 -7.18 -0.34
C VAL A 40 -8.58 -6.06 -0.05
N LEU A 41 -7.28 -6.40 -0.04
CA LEU A 41 -6.20 -5.45 0.18
C LEU A 41 -5.82 -4.76 -1.15
N ILE A 42 -5.82 -3.44 -1.18
CA ILE A 42 -5.26 -2.66 -2.30
C ILE A 42 -3.98 -1.99 -1.81
N SER A 43 -2.88 -2.20 -2.53
CA SER A 43 -1.60 -1.57 -2.21
C SER A 43 -0.78 -1.30 -3.47
N PRO A 44 0.20 -0.38 -3.41
CA PRO A 44 1.14 -0.18 -4.51
C PRO A 44 1.91 -1.48 -4.81
N SER A 45 2.11 -1.79 -6.10
CA SER A 45 2.90 -2.98 -6.48
C SER A 45 4.40 -2.76 -6.26
N SER A 46 5.17 -3.85 -6.25
CA SER A 46 6.63 -3.82 -6.23
C SER A 46 7.22 -3.05 -7.41
N GLU A 47 6.64 -3.22 -8.59
CA GLU A 47 7.07 -2.59 -9.83
C GLU A 47 6.82 -1.08 -9.77
N TYR A 48 5.66 -0.66 -9.26
CA TYR A 48 5.41 0.75 -9.00
C TYR A 48 6.46 1.33 -8.05
N CYS A 49 6.70 0.68 -6.91
CA CYS A 49 7.66 1.17 -5.92
C CYS A 49 9.08 1.28 -6.52
N ALA A 50 9.50 0.28 -7.28
CA ALA A 50 10.79 0.26 -7.95
C ALA A 50 10.93 1.32 -9.06
N SER A 51 9.82 1.74 -9.67
CA SER A 51 9.81 2.77 -10.72
C SER A 51 10.02 4.19 -10.20
N LEU A 52 9.76 4.43 -8.90
CA LEU A 52 10.01 5.71 -8.24
C LEU A 52 11.51 5.97 -8.16
N GLU A 53 11.91 7.25 -8.12
CA GLU A 53 13.33 7.61 -8.07
C GLU A 53 14.05 7.05 -6.82
N LEU A 54 13.33 6.90 -5.71
CA LEU A 54 13.86 6.28 -4.49
C LEU A 54 13.84 4.76 -4.49
N GLY A 55 13.23 4.13 -5.49
CA GLY A 55 12.92 2.70 -5.50
C GLY A 55 11.96 2.26 -4.38
N ARG A 56 11.31 3.22 -3.71
CA ARG A 56 10.30 3.04 -2.67
C ARG A 56 9.41 4.27 -2.56
N VAL A 57 8.24 4.10 -1.96
CA VAL A 57 7.44 5.25 -1.51
C VAL A 57 8.22 6.01 -0.41
N PRO A 58 8.29 7.35 -0.48
CA PRO A 58 8.93 8.14 0.56
C PRO A 58 8.29 7.94 1.94
N ASP A 59 9.09 8.04 3.00
CA ASP A 59 8.65 7.80 4.38
C ASP A 59 9.26 8.79 5.37
N ARG A 60 8.83 8.73 6.63
CA ARG A 60 9.25 9.69 7.67
C ARG A 60 10.76 9.73 7.94
N SER A 61 11.51 8.68 7.60
CA SER A 61 12.98 8.70 7.73
C SER A 61 13.63 9.69 6.77
N ASP A 62 12.93 10.08 5.70
CA ASP A 62 13.43 11.04 4.72
C ASP A 62 13.64 12.44 5.30
N PHE A 63 12.93 12.81 6.37
CA PHE A 63 13.20 14.07 7.07
C PHE A 63 14.60 14.11 7.68
N GLN A 64 15.10 12.98 8.17
CA GLN A 64 16.47 12.87 8.68
C GLN A 64 17.48 12.68 7.53
N ARG A 65 17.17 11.80 6.55
CA ARG A 65 18.06 11.48 5.42
C ARG A 65 18.36 12.69 4.53
N TYR A 66 17.38 13.57 4.35
CA TYR A 66 17.48 14.79 3.54
C TYR A 66 17.56 16.05 4.39
N ARG A 67 18.07 15.96 5.63
CA ARG A 67 18.28 17.14 6.48
C ARG A 67 19.11 18.18 5.73
N ASN A 68 18.66 19.44 5.76
CA ASN A 68 19.21 20.58 5.01
C ASN A 68 19.10 20.46 3.47
N ARG A 69 18.36 19.48 2.95
CA ARG A 69 18.07 19.26 1.53
C ARG A 69 16.56 19.15 1.29
N ASP A 70 15.80 20.05 1.89
CA ASP A 70 14.33 20.02 1.88
C ASP A 70 13.75 20.10 0.46
N THR A 71 14.34 20.90 -0.42
CA THR A 71 13.92 20.99 -1.82
C THR A 71 13.99 19.64 -2.53
N GLU A 72 15.04 18.86 -2.28
CA GLU A 72 15.22 17.51 -2.84
C GLU A 72 14.16 16.56 -2.27
N ARG A 73 13.99 16.54 -0.94
CA ARG A 73 12.94 15.73 -0.28
C ARG A 73 11.55 16.03 -0.84
N ILE A 74 11.19 17.31 -0.92
CA ILE A 74 9.88 17.75 -1.41
C ILE A 74 9.67 17.31 -2.86
N ARG A 75 10.69 17.40 -3.71
CA ARG A 75 10.61 16.95 -5.11
C ARG A 75 10.34 15.45 -5.19
N LEU A 76 11.07 14.63 -4.43
CA LEU A 76 10.88 13.18 -4.39
C LEU A 76 9.49 12.79 -3.87
N TRP A 77 8.98 13.51 -2.86
CA TRP A 77 7.62 13.30 -2.34
C TRP A 77 6.54 13.69 -3.35
N ARG A 78 6.72 14.81 -4.07
CA ARG A 78 5.80 15.24 -5.11
C ARG A 78 5.78 14.31 -6.31
N GLU A 79 6.94 13.75 -6.68
CA GLU A 79 7.04 12.75 -7.74
C GLU A 79 6.22 11.50 -7.37
N ALA A 80 6.41 10.93 -6.19
CA ALA A 80 5.63 9.78 -5.74
C ALA A 80 4.11 10.06 -5.69
N ILE A 81 3.69 11.27 -5.28
CA ILE A 81 2.28 11.67 -5.32
C ILE A 81 1.78 11.73 -6.77
N ALA A 82 2.52 12.36 -7.67
CA ALA A 82 2.12 12.49 -9.07
C ALA A 82 1.99 11.12 -9.75
N ARG A 83 2.95 10.21 -9.52
CA ARG A 83 2.91 8.83 -10.04
C ARG A 83 1.77 8.01 -9.46
N SER A 84 1.33 8.29 -8.22
CA SER A 84 0.21 7.56 -7.61
C SER A 84 -1.12 7.73 -8.35
N ASN A 85 -1.29 8.81 -9.14
CA ASN A 85 -2.47 8.97 -9.99
C ASN A 85 -2.59 7.85 -11.02
N GLU A 86 -1.48 7.35 -11.57
CA GLU A 86 -1.48 6.26 -12.54
C GLU A 86 -2.10 4.98 -11.94
N MET A 87 -1.82 4.72 -10.67
CA MET A 87 -2.44 3.59 -9.95
C MET A 87 -3.94 3.78 -9.76
N GLY A 88 -4.37 5.01 -9.44
CA GLY A 88 -5.80 5.34 -9.30
C GLY A 88 -6.57 5.10 -10.60
N GLU A 89 -6.02 5.57 -11.72
CA GLU A 89 -6.59 5.35 -13.05
C GLU A 89 -6.64 3.87 -13.43
N GLN A 90 -5.57 3.11 -13.15
CA GLN A 90 -5.56 1.66 -13.38
C GLN A 90 -6.64 0.93 -12.57
N PHE A 91 -6.83 1.30 -11.30
CA PHE A 91 -7.87 0.72 -10.46
C PHE A 91 -9.27 1.04 -11.01
N LEU A 92 -9.55 2.30 -11.35
CA LEU A 92 -10.83 2.72 -11.91
C LEU A 92 -11.11 2.00 -13.24
N ALA A 93 -10.10 1.87 -14.11
CA ALA A 93 -10.23 1.12 -15.35
C ALA A 93 -10.60 -0.35 -15.11
N ALA A 94 -9.94 -1.03 -14.17
CA ALA A 94 -10.22 -2.42 -13.82
C ALA A 94 -11.63 -2.61 -13.21
N VAL A 95 -12.10 -1.63 -12.42
CA VAL A 95 -13.46 -1.63 -11.87
C VAL A 95 -14.49 -1.45 -12.98
N HIS A 96 -14.30 -0.47 -13.87
CA HIS A 96 -15.23 -0.18 -14.95
C HIS A 96 -15.32 -1.31 -15.99
N SER A 97 -14.22 -2.00 -16.27
CA SER A 97 -14.20 -3.14 -17.19
C SER A 97 -14.75 -4.43 -16.58
N GLY A 98 -14.86 -4.50 -15.23
CA GLY A 98 -15.17 -5.73 -14.50
C GLY A 98 -13.98 -6.69 -14.34
N ASP A 99 -12.79 -6.29 -14.78
CA ASP A 99 -11.57 -7.10 -14.76
C ASP A 99 -10.91 -7.20 -13.37
N VAL A 100 -11.40 -6.44 -12.38
CA VAL A 100 -10.84 -6.42 -11.02
C VAL A 100 -10.70 -7.81 -10.39
N VAL A 101 -11.61 -8.74 -10.71
CA VAL A 101 -11.58 -10.13 -10.19
C VAL A 101 -10.39 -10.90 -10.75
N ALA A 102 -10.02 -10.69 -12.02
CA ALA A 102 -8.89 -11.37 -12.66
C ALA A 102 -7.54 -10.89 -12.10
N GLN A 103 -7.50 -9.72 -11.47
CA GLN A 103 -6.29 -9.13 -10.89
C GLN A 103 -6.05 -9.53 -9.43
N LEU A 104 -7.00 -10.27 -8.81
CA LEU A 104 -6.87 -10.71 -7.42
C LEU A 104 -5.71 -11.69 -7.24
N LYS A 105 -4.97 -11.49 -6.14
CA LYS A 105 -3.90 -12.37 -5.68
C LYS A 105 -4.15 -12.74 -4.22
N PRO A 106 -3.76 -13.94 -3.75
CA PRO A 106 -3.79 -14.26 -2.34
C PRO A 106 -2.97 -13.25 -1.53
N ILE A 107 -3.48 -12.84 -0.37
CA ILE A 107 -2.71 -12.05 0.59
C ILE A 107 -1.67 -12.99 1.23
N THR A 108 -0.39 -12.65 1.13
CA THR A 108 0.76 -13.43 1.63
C THR A 108 1.28 -12.98 3.00
#